data_AF-A0A2X3KM92-F1
#
_entry.id   AF-A0A2X3KM92-F1
#
_cell.length_a   1.000
_cell.length_b   1.000
_cell.length_c   1.000
_cell.angle_alpha   90.00
_cell.angle_beta   90.00
_cell.angle_gamma   90.00
#
_symmetry.space_group_name_H-M   'P 1'
#
loop_
_entity.id
_entity.type
_entity.pdbx_description
1 polymer ?
#
loop_
_entity_poly.entity_id
_entity_poly.type
_entity_poly.pdbx_seq_one_letter_code
_entity_poly.pdbx_strand_id
1 'polypeptide(L)' 'MFIVWVGSLLTTLLAIAMAGGALTGSATFTAAVSIWLWFTVLFANFAEAMAEGRSKAQANSLKGVKKTAFAPQTARPAA' A
#
# COMPACT_ATOMS: atom_id res chain seq x y z
N MET A 1 3.11 6.57 4.78
CA MET A 1 2.42 7.18 3.62
C MET A 1 1.85 8.58 3.91
N PHE A 2 1.36 8.88 5.12
CA PHE A 2 0.64 10.13 5.41
C PHE A 2 1.42 11.43 5.14
N ILE A 3 2.60 11.63 5.74
CA ILE A 3 3.35 12.89 5.61
C ILE A 3 3.71 13.18 4.15
N VAL A 4 4.16 12.15 3.43
CA VAL A 4 4.50 12.26 2.01
C VAL A 4 3.27 12.58 1.17
N TRP A 5 2.11 12.00 1.50
CA TRP A 5 0.84 12.32 0.83
C TRP A 5 0.43 13.78 1.02
N VAL A 6 0.49 14.29 2.26
CA VAL A 6 0.20 15.71 2.56
C VAL A 6 1.21 16.63 1.87
N GLY A 7 2.51 16.29 1.89
CA GLY A 7 3.54 17.05 1.19
C GLY A 7 3.35 17.06 -0.34
N SER A 8 2.93 15.93 -0.92
CA SER A 8 2.61 15.82 -2.36
C SER A 8 1.44 16.73 -2.71
N LEU A 9 0.38 16.73 -1.89
CA LEU A 9 -0.79 17.59 -2.08
C LEU A 9 -0.42 19.07 -1.96
N LEU A 10 0.30 19.45 -0.91
CA LEU A 10 0.74 20.83 -0.69
C LEU A 10 1.62 21.33 -1.84
N THR A 11 2.63 20.55 -2.25
CA THR A 11 3.52 20.93 -3.37
C THR A 11 2.77 21.03 -4.70
N THR A 12 1.74 20.20 -4.92
CA THR A 12 0.85 20.33 -6.09
C THR A 12 0.12 21.68 -6.07
N LEU A 13 -0.45 22.08 -4.92
CA LEU A 13 -1.14 23.36 -4.77
C LEU A 13 -0.18 24.54 -4.96
N LEU A 14 1.04 24.46 -4.45
CA LEU A 14 2.07 25.47 -4.67
C LEU A 14 2.43 25.58 -6.16
N ALA A 15 2.59 24.46 -6.86
CA ALA A 15 2.88 24.46 -8.29
C ALA A 15 1.75 25.13 -9.10
N ILE A 16 0.49 24.86 -8.76
CA ILE A 16 -0.68 25.50 -9.38
C ILE A 16 -0.72 27.01 -9.06
N ALA A 17 -0.46 27.39 -7.81
CA ALA A 17 -0.42 28.81 -7.41
C ALA A 17 0.70 29.59 -8.12
N MET A 18 1.89 28.98 -8.29
CA MET A 18 2.99 29.56 -9.07
C MET A 18 2.64 29.65 -10.56
N ALA A 19 2.03 28.62 -11.13
CA ALA A 19 1.61 28.62 -12.54
C ALA A 19 0.51 29.66 -12.83
N GLY A 20 -0.39 29.89 -11.87
CA GLY A 20 -1.44 30.92 -11.95
C GLY A 20 -0.97 32.34 -11.62
N GLY A 21 0.32 32.55 -11.32
CA GLY A 21 0.88 33.86 -11.02
C GLY A 21 0.57 34.39 -9.61
N ALA A 22 -0.05 33.59 -8.74
CA ALA A 22 -0.35 33.97 -7.36
C ALA A 22 0.88 33.90 -6.44
N LEU A 23 1.91 33.15 -6.83
CA LEU A 23 3.15 32.98 -6.08
C LEU A 23 4.36 33.17 -7.00
N THR A 24 5.42 33.80 -6.49
CA THR A 24 6.69 33.93 -7.22
C THR A 24 7.53 32.66 -7.03
N GLY A 25 8.00 32.07 -8.14
CA GLY A 25 8.83 30.86 -8.10
C GLY A 25 8.84 30.09 -9.42
N SER A 26 9.63 29.02 -9.47
CA SER A 26 9.66 28.12 -10.64
C SER A 26 8.55 27.08 -10.55
N ALA A 27 7.43 27.36 -11.22
CA ALA A 27 6.29 26.43 -11.29
C ALA A 27 6.71 25.07 -11.86
N THR A 28 7.57 25.05 -12.88
CA THR A 28 8.06 23.83 -13.53
C THR A 28 8.87 22.95 -12.58
N PHE A 29 9.76 23.55 -11.78
CA PHE A 29 10.54 22.79 -10.80
C PHE A 29 9.65 22.22 -9.70
N THR A 30 8.77 23.05 -9.13
CA THR A 30 7.84 22.62 -8.07
C THR A 30 6.89 21.53 -8.57
N ALA A 31 6.41 21.63 -9.81
CA ALA A 31 5.61 20.59 -10.46
C ALA A 31 6.39 19.28 -10.64
N ALA A 32 7.64 19.35 -11.08
CA ALA A 32 8.49 18.15 -11.23
C ALA A 32 8.71 17.44 -9.88
N VAL A 33 8.97 18.19 -8.81
CA VAL A 33 9.08 17.64 -7.44
C VAL A 33 7.76 17.01 -6.99
N SER A 34 6.63 17.70 -7.19
CA SER A 34 5.31 17.20 -6.85
C SER A 34 4.97 15.88 -7.57
N ILE A 35 5.24 15.80 -8.87
CA ILE A 35 5.06 14.57 -9.67
C ILE A 35 5.91 13.43 -9.10
N TRP A 36 7.16 13.70 -8.73
CA TRP A 36 8.04 12.69 -8.14
C TRP A 36 7.51 12.19 -6.78
N LEU A 37 7.04 13.10 -5.93
CA LEU A 37 6.43 12.76 -4.64
C LEU A 37 5.19 11.86 -4.83
N TRP A 38 4.32 12.19 -5.78
CA TRP A 38 3.18 11.33 -6.13
C TRP A 38 3.62 9.94 -6.58
N PHE A 39 4.68 9.85 -7.37
CA PHE A 39 5.25 8.57 -7.79
C PHE A 39 5.70 7.74 -6.57
N THR A 40 6.37 8.35 -5.59
CA THR A 40 6.78 7.64 -4.37
C THR A 40 5.60 7.12 -3.55
N VAL A 41 4.50 7.88 -3.45
CA VAL A 41 3.28 7.45 -2.75
C VAL A 41 2.62 6.27 -3.46
N LEU A 42 2.49 6.35 -4.79
CA LEU A 42 1.92 5.25 -5.59
C LEU A 42 2.73 3.96 -5.43
N PHE A 43 4.05 4.05 -5.53
CA PHE A 43 4.94 2.90 -5.36
C PHE A 43 4.89 2.32 -3.96
N ALA A 44 4.80 3.17 -2.94
CA ALA A 44 4.75 2.70 -1.58
C ALA A 44 3.41 2.02 -1.24
N ASN A 45 2.28 2.54 -1.71
CA ASN A 45 0.98 1.88 -1.61
C ASN A 45 0.97 0.54 -2.37
N PHE A 46 1.61 0.50 -3.54
CA PHE A 46 1.75 -0.73 -4.31
C PHE A 46 2.64 -1.77 -3.59
N ALA A 47 3.75 -1.34 -3.00
CA ALA A 47 4.62 -2.22 -2.21
C ALA A 47 3.91 -2.79 -0.97
N GLU A 48 3.11 -1.98 -0.29
CA GLU A 48 2.28 -2.39 0.84
C GLU A 48 1.23 -3.43 0.42
N ALA A 49 0.50 -3.17 -0.67
CA ALA A 49 -0.45 -4.11 -1.24
C ALA A 49 0.22 -5.42 -1.72
N MET A 50 1.41 -5.34 -2.32
CA MET A 50 2.18 -6.52 -2.73
C MET A 50 2.63 -7.36 -1.54
N ALA A 51 3.08 -6.72 -0.45
CA ALA A 51 3.47 -7.39 0.78
C ALA A 51 2.29 -8.13 1.41
N GLU A 52 1.10 -7.51 1.43
CA GLU A 52 -0.12 -8.15 1.94
C GLU A 52 -0.67 -9.25 1.00
N GLY A 53 -0.44 -9.14 -0.31
CA GLY A 53 -0.95 -10.08 -1.30
C GLY A 53 -0.40 -11.51 -1.13
N ARG A 54 0.87 -11.64 -0.69
CA ARG A 54 1.52 -12.95 -0.44
C ARG A 54 1.01 -13.63 0.83
N SER A 55 0.74 -12.87 1.90
CA SER A 55 0.30 -13.43 3.19
C SER A 55 -1.16 -13.85 3.17
N LYS A 56 -2.04 -13.14 2.44
CA LYS A 56 -3.46 -13.52 2.27
C LYS A 56 -3.63 -14.83 1.51
N ALA A 57 -2.81 -15.09 0.48
CA ALA A 57 -2.85 -16.35 -0.28
C ALA A 57 -2.48 -17.57 0.60
N GLN A 58 -1.48 -17.43 1.47
CA GLN A 58 -1.07 -18.50 2.41
C GLN A 58 -2.04 -18.67 3.57
N ALA A 59 -2.58 -17.57 4.12
CA ALA A 59 -3.56 -17.64 5.20
C ALA A 59 -4.89 -18.29 4.76
N ASN A 60 -5.30 -18.09 3.50
CA ASN A 60 -6.54 -18.68 2.97
C ASN A 60 -6.38 -20.18 2.62
N SER A 61 -5.20 -20.64 2.20
CA SER A 61 -4.94 -22.07 1.99
C SER A 61 -4.97 -22.87 3.30
N LEU A 62 -4.47 -22.28 4.40
CA LEU A 62 -4.52 -22.88 5.74
C LEU A 62 -5.95 -22.97 6.33
N LYS A 63 -6.84 -22.02 6.00
CA LYS A 63 -8.26 -22.09 6.43
C LYS A 63 -9.00 -23.26 5.78
N GLY A 64 -8.63 -23.67 4.57
CA GLY A 64 -9.15 -24.88 3.92
C GLY A 64 -8.65 -26.16 4.60
N VAL A 65 -7.36 -26.22 4.94
CA VAL A 65 -6.72 -27.41 5.54
C VAL A 65 -7.23 -27.69 6.97
N LYS A 66 -7.58 -26.66 7.75
CA LYS A 66 -8.15 -26.86 9.10
C LYS A 66 -9.55 -27.51 9.10
N LYS A 67 -10.30 -27.49 7.99
CA LYS A 67 -11.58 -28.21 7.89
C LYS A 67 -11.43 -29.71 7.64
N THR A 68 -10.24 -30.16 7.23
CA THR A 68 -9.96 -31.57 6.90
C THR A 68 -9.02 -32.26 7.87
N ALA A 69 -8.62 -31.63 8.98
CA ALA A 69 -7.93 -32.32 10.07
C ALA A 69 -8.93 -33.20 10.84
N PHE A 70 -9.42 -34.23 10.15
CA PHE A 70 -10.09 -35.38 10.73
C PHE A 70 -9.15 -36.01 11.75
N ALA A 71 -9.66 -36.17 12.97
CA ALA A 71 -8.99 -36.80 14.08
C ALA A 71 -8.61 -38.25 13.71
N PRO A 72 -7.37 -38.71 14.02
CA PRO A 72 -7.12 -40.14 14.06
C PRO A 72 -7.93 -40.74 15.21
N GLN A 73 -9.08 -41.31 14.87
CA GLN A 73 -9.88 -42.14 15.75
C GLN A 73 -9.11 -43.45 15.96
N THR A 74 -8.28 -43.52 17.00
CA THR A 74 -7.78 -44.81 17.50
C THR A 74 -8.92 -45.53 18.22
N ALA A 75 -9.78 -46.15 17.44
CA ALA A 75 -10.68 -47.18 17.92
C ALA A 75 -9.87 -48.46 18.13
N ARG A 76 -9.58 -48.82 19.38
CA ARG A 76 -9.66 -50.22 19.83
C ARG A 76 -9.72 -50.32 21.36
N PRO A 77 -10.89 -50.65 21.94
CA PRO A 77 -11.00 -51.18 23.29
C PRO A 77 -10.90 -52.72 23.30
N ALA A 78 -10.68 -53.27 24.49
CA ALA A 78 -10.64 -54.69 24.89
C ALA A 78 -9.41 -55.49 24.39
N ALA A 79 -8.67 -56.22 25.23
CA ALA A 79 -9.05 -56.94 26.46
C ALA A 79 -7.94 -56.90 27.52
#